data_AF-A0A520FJG2-F1
#
_entry.id   AF-A0A520FJG2-F1
#
_cell.length_a   1.000
_cell.length_b   1.000
_cell.length_c   1.000
_cell.angle_alpha   90.00
_cell.angle_beta   90.00
_cell.angle_gamma   90.00
#
_symmetry.space_group_name_H-M   'P 1'
#
loop_
_entity.id
_entity.type
_entity.pdbx_description
1 polymer ?
#
loop_
_entity_poly.entity_id
_entity_poly.type
_entity_poly.pdbx_seq_one_letter_code
_entity_poly.pdbx_strand_id
1 'polypeptide(L)'
;RGHGRVNNNRAAQSPRRQAVAALAHTAAASGIAVVSVPARGSSALCPGCDEPLSRPCGYHTAWCPRCRVGGNRDHIAGVNLAKRALLGRNKATRRRGQLPTIRVAEHAPVRMCRDKNNPTPSRPRHRRVRCSLPTAPPRMGVNPKQHVPAPQASVWDTVKPTPPHGDTGSRDTRTSQASARLVADSMRST
;
A
#
# COMPACT_ATOMS: atom_id res chain seq x y z
N ARG A 1 -29.22 -12.10 -4.46
CA ARG A 1 -28.63 -11.11 -3.52
C ARG A 1 -28.32 -11.86 -2.23
N GLY A 2 -27.10 -11.83 -1.67
CA GLY A 2 -26.76 -12.60 -0.45
C GLY A 2 -25.30 -13.08 -0.31
N HIS A 3 -24.49 -13.03 -1.38
CA HIS A 3 -23.12 -13.56 -1.35
C HIS A 3 -22.07 -12.62 -0.72
N GLY A 4 -22.47 -11.48 -0.15
CA GLY A 4 -21.54 -10.47 0.38
C GLY A 4 -20.64 -11.03 1.50
N ARG A 5 -21.23 -11.73 2.48
CA ARG A 5 -20.47 -12.33 3.59
C ARG A 5 -19.49 -13.40 3.10
N VAL A 6 -19.94 -14.27 2.19
CA VAL A 6 -19.11 -15.34 1.62
C VAL A 6 -17.96 -14.77 0.80
N ASN A 7 -18.21 -13.73 -0.01
CA ASN A 7 -17.19 -13.08 -0.81
C ASN A 7 -16.16 -12.35 0.05
N ASN A 8 -16.61 -11.68 1.12
CA ASN A 8 -15.72 -11.02 2.07
C ASN A 8 -14.84 -12.04 2.80
N ASN A 9 -15.41 -13.16 3.23
CA ASN A 9 -14.65 -14.25 3.86
C ASN A 9 -13.63 -14.84 2.89
N ARG A 10 -14.03 -15.14 1.64
CA ARG A 10 -13.12 -15.63 0.59
C ARG A 10 -11.99 -14.63 0.32
N ALA A 11 -12.30 -13.33 0.31
CA ALA A 11 -11.30 -12.29 0.14
C ALA A 11 -10.34 -12.18 1.35
N ALA A 12 -10.86 -12.31 2.56
CA ALA A 12 -10.06 -12.28 3.80
C ALA A 12 -9.11 -13.48 3.90
N GLN A 13 -9.55 -14.66 3.47
CA GLN A 13 -8.73 -15.88 3.43
C GLN A 13 -7.80 -15.94 2.21
N SER A 14 -7.83 -14.95 1.33
CA SER A 14 -7.05 -14.99 0.10
C SER A 14 -5.58 -14.61 0.36
N PRO A 15 -4.60 -15.44 -0.04
CA PRO A 15 -3.18 -15.13 0.14
C PRO A 15 -2.65 -14.07 -0.83
N ARG A 16 -3.51 -13.43 -1.64
CA ARG A 16 -3.12 -12.47 -2.70
C ARG A 16 -2.15 -11.40 -2.21
N ARG A 17 -2.39 -10.80 -1.04
CA ARG A 17 -1.51 -9.76 -0.49
C ARG A 17 -0.14 -10.31 -0.08
N GLN A 18 -0.13 -11.50 0.53
CA GLN A 18 1.09 -12.18 0.93
C GLN A 18 1.91 -12.60 -0.30
N ALA A 19 1.25 -13.12 -1.34
CA ALA A 19 1.88 -13.48 -2.60
C ALA A 19 2.57 -12.27 -3.27
N VAL A 20 1.92 -11.11 -3.31
CA VAL A 20 2.53 -9.89 -3.86
C VAL A 20 3.73 -9.44 -3.03
N ALA A 21 3.65 -9.51 -1.70
CA ALA A 21 4.77 -9.17 -0.82
C ALA A 21 5.96 -10.13 -0.99
N ALA A 22 5.69 -11.44 -1.07
CA ALA A 22 6.72 -12.45 -1.31
C ALA A 22 7.38 -12.26 -2.68
N LEU A 23 6.59 -12.02 -3.74
CA LEU A 23 7.11 -11.73 -5.08
C LEU A 23 7.97 -10.45 -5.11
N ALA A 24 7.55 -9.40 -4.41
CA ALA A 24 8.34 -8.18 -4.31
C ALA A 24 9.68 -8.40 -3.59
N HIS A 25 9.68 -9.23 -2.54
CA HIS A 25 10.90 -9.55 -1.80
C HIS A 25 11.88 -10.36 -2.65
N THR A 26 11.41 -11.42 -3.32
CA THR A 26 12.26 -12.24 -4.19
C THR A 26 12.75 -11.46 -5.40
N ALA A 27 11.88 -10.66 -6.03
CA ALA A 27 12.27 -9.80 -7.14
C ALA A 27 13.32 -8.77 -6.73
N ALA A 28 13.20 -8.17 -5.54
CA ALA A 28 14.20 -7.24 -5.03
C ALA A 28 15.57 -7.91 -4.82
N ALA A 29 15.59 -9.15 -4.32
CA ALA A 29 16.83 -9.93 -4.18
C ALA A 29 17.49 -10.20 -5.55
N SER A 30 16.70 -10.31 -6.62
CA SER A 30 17.19 -10.50 -8.00
C SER A 30 17.33 -9.21 -8.80
N GLY A 31 17.15 -8.02 -8.20
CA GLY A 31 17.22 -6.73 -8.91
C GLY A 31 16.09 -6.48 -9.91
N ILE A 32 14.99 -7.25 -9.84
CA ILE A 32 13.82 -7.12 -10.72
C ILE A 32 12.84 -6.11 -10.12
N ALA A 33 12.42 -5.14 -10.92
CA ALA A 33 11.42 -4.16 -10.51
C ALA A 33 9.99 -4.75 -10.59
N VAL A 34 9.23 -4.63 -9.49
CA VAL A 34 7.82 -4.99 -9.44
C VAL A 34 6.97 -3.72 -9.46
N VAL A 35 5.99 -3.67 -10.37
CA VAL A 35 5.09 -2.52 -10.54
C VAL A 35 3.64 -2.95 -10.39
N SER A 36 2.88 -2.19 -9.60
CA SER A 36 1.42 -2.35 -9.49
C SER A 36 0.72 -1.64 -10.64
N VAL A 37 -0.18 -2.35 -11.32
CA VAL A 37 -0.89 -1.87 -12.52
C VAL A 37 -2.40 -2.01 -12.31
N PRO A 38 -3.24 -1.11 -12.85
CA PRO A 38 -4.69 -1.23 -12.70
C PRO A 38 -5.18 -2.51 -13.41
N ALA A 39 -5.78 -3.43 -12.67
CA ALA A 39 -6.25 -4.72 -13.20
C ALA A 39 -7.67 -4.68 -13.78
N ARG A 40 -8.38 -3.54 -13.65
CA ARG A 40 -9.77 -3.44 -14.10
C ARG A 40 -9.86 -3.61 -15.62
N GLY A 41 -10.75 -4.50 -16.06
CA GLY A 41 -10.99 -4.77 -17.48
C GLY A 41 -9.89 -5.55 -18.20
N SER A 42 -8.79 -5.93 -17.54
CA SER A 42 -7.67 -6.64 -18.19
C SER A 42 -8.09 -7.98 -18.81
N SER A 43 -9.10 -8.64 -18.24
CA SER A 43 -9.63 -9.93 -18.71
C SER A 43 -10.88 -9.81 -19.57
N ALA A 44 -11.22 -8.59 -19.99
CA ALA A 44 -12.45 -8.30 -20.73
C ALA A 44 -12.19 -7.62 -22.08
N LEU A 45 -10.99 -7.10 -22.33
CA LEU A 45 -10.63 -6.37 -23.55
C LEU A 45 -9.53 -7.11 -24.31
N CYS A 46 -9.60 -7.10 -25.63
CA CYS A 46 -8.61 -7.72 -26.49
C CYS A 46 -7.28 -6.98 -26.39
N PRO A 47 -6.14 -7.68 -26.25
CA PRO A 47 -4.83 -7.02 -26.22
C PRO A 47 -4.46 -6.34 -27.54
N GLY A 48 -5.01 -6.81 -28.67
CA GLY A 48 -4.76 -6.24 -29.99
C GLY A 48 -5.59 -4.99 -30.28
N CYS A 49 -6.92 -5.13 -30.31
CA CYS A 49 -7.83 -4.07 -30.73
C CYS A 49 -8.60 -3.39 -29.58
N ASP A 50 -8.34 -3.74 -28.32
CA ASP A 50 -9.01 -3.21 -27.12
C ASP A 50 -10.55 -3.40 -27.10
N GLU A 51 -11.10 -4.23 -27.99
CA GLU A 51 -12.53 -4.56 -28.06
C GLU A 51 -12.94 -5.60 -27.00
N PRO A 52 -14.22 -5.61 -26.56
CA PRO A 52 -14.72 -6.60 -25.63
C PRO A 52 -14.52 -8.05 -26.12
N LEU A 53 -14.02 -8.90 -25.24
CA LEU A 53 -13.83 -10.33 -25.50
C LEU A 53 -15.14 -11.10 -25.29
N SER A 54 -15.45 -11.98 -26.24
CA SER A 54 -16.51 -12.98 -26.08
C SER A 54 -16.01 -14.19 -25.27
N ARG A 55 -16.96 -14.97 -24.74
CA ARG A 55 -16.67 -16.11 -23.85
C ARG A 55 -17.44 -17.36 -24.30
N PRO A 56 -17.08 -17.94 -25.45
CA PRO A 56 -17.85 -19.01 -26.05
C PRO A 56 -17.92 -20.28 -25.19
N CYS A 57 -16.83 -20.64 -24.49
CA CYS A 57 -16.76 -21.88 -23.69
C CYS A 57 -16.79 -21.60 -22.18
N GLY A 58 -17.41 -20.50 -21.77
CA GLY A 58 -17.60 -20.15 -20.36
C GLY A 58 -16.53 -19.24 -19.75
N TYR A 59 -16.53 -19.14 -18.42
CA TYR A 59 -15.85 -18.08 -17.66
C TYR A 59 -14.34 -17.98 -17.89
N HIS A 60 -13.66 -19.12 -18.08
CA HIS A 60 -12.21 -19.21 -18.25
C HIS A 60 -11.75 -18.97 -19.69
N THR A 61 -12.67 -18.85 -20.64
CA THR A 61 -12.33 -18.62 -22.04
C THR A 61 -12.53 -17.17 -22.41
N ALA A 62 -11.69 -16.69 -23.31
CA ALA A 62 -11.77 -15.37 -23.87
C ALA A 62 -11.38 -15.41 -25.34
N TRP A 63 -12.20 -14.80 -26.20
CA TRP A 63 -12.06 -14.82 -27.65
C TRP A 63 -12.33 -13.43 -28.23
N CYS A 64 -11.50 -12.98 -29.17
CA CYS A 64 -11.74 -11.77 -29.93
C CYS A 64 -12.15 -12.11 -31.37
N PRO A 65 -13.33 -11.68 -31.84
CA PRO A 65 -13.75 -11.96 -33.22
C PRO A 65 -12.94 -11.19 -34.27
N ARG A 66 -12.40 -10.00 -33.92
CA ARG A 66 -11.63 -9.15 -34.84
C ARG A 66 -10.18 -9.62 -34.98
N CYS A 67 -9.47 -9.73 -33.86
CA CYS A 67 -8.05 -10.12 -33.85
C CYS A 67 -7.84 -11.63 -33.91
N ARG A 68 -8.90 -12.45 -33.78
CA ARG A 68 -8.83 -13.92 -33.68
C ARG A 68 -7.90 -14.41 -32.55
N VAL A 69 -7.69 -13.58 -31.54
CA VAL A 69 -6.91 -13.92 -30.34
C VAL A 69 -7.83 -14.63 -29.36
N GLY A 70 -7.44 -15.83 -28.96
CA GLY A 70 -8.22 -16.72 -28.10
C GLY A 70 -7.37 -17.41 -27.05
N GLY A 71 -7.97 -17.77 -25.93
CA GLY A 71 -7.33 -18.63 -24.94
C GLY A 71 -7.92 -18.51 -23.55
N ASN A 72 -7.12 -18.91 -22.56
CA ASN A 72 -7.49 -18.76 -21.17
C ASN A 72 -7.51 -17.27 -20.77
N ARG A 73 -8.61 -16.87 -20.15
CA ARG A 73 -8.90 -15.52 -19.72
C ARG A 73 -7.83 -14.91 -18.81
N ASP A 74 -7.20 -15.70 -17.95
CA ASP A 74 -6.15 -15.22 -17.05
C ASP A 74 -4.84 -14.92 -17.80
N HIS A 75 -4.54 -15.69 -18.85
CA HIS A 75 -3.40 -15.38 -19.72
C HIS A 75 -3.61 -14.07 -20.48
N ILE A 76 -4.80 -13.87 -21.05
CA ILE A 76 -5.13 -12.59 -21.72
C ILE A 76 -5.06 -11.43 -20.72
N ALA A 77 -5.50 -11.64 -19.48
CA ALA A 77 -5.37 -10.65 -18.42
C ALA A 77 -3.90 -10.31 -18.13
N GLY A 78 -3.03 -11.32 -18.06
CA GLY A 78 -1.58 -11.15 -17.89
C GLY A 78 -0.95 -10.34 -19.02
N VAL A 79 -1.28 -10.65 -20.28
CA VAL A 79 -0.80 -9.90 -21.46
C VAL A 79 -1.22 -8.44 -21.38
N ASN A 80 -2.49 -8.17 -21.04
CA ASN A 80 -2.99 -6.80 -20.90
C ASN A 80 -2.35 -6.04 -19.74
N LEU A 81 -2.03 -6.71 -18.63
CA LEU A 81 -1.29 -6.10 -17.52
C LEU A 81 0.14 -5.74 -17.94
N ALA A 82 0.81 -6.63 -18.68
CA ALA A 82 2.14 -6.37 -19.23
C ALA A 82 2.12 -5.20 -20.23
N LYS A 83 1.16 -5.18 -21.17
CA LYS A 83 0.93 -4.06 -22.11
C LYS A 83 0.82 -2.73 -21.35
N ARG A 84 -0.02 -2.67 -20.31
CA ARG A 84 -0.20 -1.48 -19.48
C ARG A 84 1.05 -1.07 -18.71
N ALA A 85 1.82 -2.05 -18.21
CA ALA A 85 3.07 -1.79 -17.52
C ALA A 85 4.10 -1.12 -18.44
N LEU A 86 4.23 -1.64 -19.68
CA LEU A 86 5.19 -1.14 -20.66
C LEU A 86 4.86 0.28 -21.13
N LEU A 87 3.58 0.61 -21.30
CA LEU A 87 3.17 1.93 -21.78
C LEU A 87 3.17 2.96 -20.65
N GLY A 88 2.65 2.57 -19.49
CA GLY A 88 2.68 3.39 -18.29
C GLY A 88 4.06 3.49 -17.62
N ARG A 89 5.13 2.92 -18.20
CA ARG A 89 6.46 2.84 -17.59
C ARG A 89 6.98 4.21 -17.14
N ASN A 90 6.76 5.23 -17.95
CA ASN A 90 7.20 6.61 -17.68
C ASN A 90 6.28 7.35 -16.68
N LYS A 91 5.13 6.77 -16.35
CA LYS A 91 4.12 7.35 -15.45
C LYS A 91 4.01 6.59 -14.12
N ALA A 92 4.98 5.72 -13.83
CA ALA A 92 5.03 5.00 -12.57
C ALA A 92 5.32 5.97 -11.42
N THR A 93 4.42 6.01 -10.44
CA THR A 93 4.59 6.83 -9.23
C THR A 93 5.18 5.97 -8.12
N ARG A 94 6.28 6.42 -7.50
CA ARG A 94 6.91 5.76 -6.35
C ARG A 94 6.59 6.54 -5.07
N ARG A 95 6.14 5.81 -4.04
CA ARG A 95 6.03 6.34 -2.68
C ARG A 95 6.96 5.56 -1.76
N ARG A 96 7.54 6.23 -0.76
CA ARG A 96 8.41 5.56 0.22
C ARG A 96 7.65 4.42 0.91
N GLY A 97 8.28 3.25 0.98
CA GLY A 97 7.68 2.05 1.58
C GLY A 97 6.57 1.38 0.76
N GLN A 98 6.34 1.79 -0.49
CA GLN A 98 5.34 1.19 -1.38
C GLN A 98 5.96 0.78 -2.71
N LEU A 99 5.36 -0.22 -3.35
CA LEU A 99 5.72 -0.60 -4.71
C LEU A 99 5.41 0.54 -5.70
N PRO A 100 6.27 0.75 -6.72
CA PRO A 100 5.94 1.62 -7.84
C PRO A 100 4.56 1.26 -8.40
N THR A 101 3.72 2.27 -8.63
CA THR A 101 2.34 2.06 -9.06
C THR A 101 2.03 2.94 -10.26
N ILE A 102 1.51 2.32 -11.31
CA ILE A 102 0.89 2.98 -12.46
C ILE A 102 -0.59 3.16 -12.13
N ARG A 103 -1.07 4.41 -12.17
CA ARG A 103 -2.46 4.73 -11.80
C ARG A 103 -3.40 4.75 -12.99
N VAL A 104 -2.88 5.11 -14.15
CA VAL A 104 -3.65 5.25 -15.39
C VAL A 104 -3.46 3.98 -16.22
N ALA A 105 -4.57 3.36 -16.60
CA ALA A 105 -4.55 2.29 -17.59
C ALA A 105 -4.62 2.93 -18.97
N GLU A 106 -3.49 2.99 -19.69
CA GLU A 106 -3.41 3.63 -21.02
C GLU A 106 -4.06 2.80 -22.14
N HIS A 107 -4.89 1.81 -21.80
CA HIS A 107 -5.59 0.91 -22.72
C HIS A 107 -6.99 0.50 -22.22
N ALA A 108 -7.77 1.41 -21.64
CA ALA A 108 -9.16 1.07 -21.42
C ALA A 108 -10.08 2.30 -21.42
N PRO A 109 -11.16 2.30 -22.24
CA PRO A 109 -12.35 3.01 -21.84
C PRO A 109 -12.85 2.42 -20.52
N VAL A 110 -12.83 3.26 -19.48
CA VAL A 110 -13.38 2.94 -18.18
C VAL A 110 -14.89 2.85 -18.35
N ARG A 111 -15.50 1.67 -18.23
CA ARG A 111 -16.95 1.63 -17.98
C ARG A 111 -17.21 2.44 -16.71
N MET A 112 -18.03 3.48 -16.82
CA MET A 112 -18.47 4.23 -15.64
C MET A 112 -18.95 3.22 -14.61
N CYS A 113 -18.35 3.27 -13.42
CA CYS A 113 -19.01 2.66 -12.27
C CYS A 113 -20.40 3.31 -12.20
N ARG A 114 -21.45 2.56 -11.88
CA ARG A 114 -22.65 3.25 -11.38
C ARG A 114 -22.20 4.09 -10.21
N ASP A 115 -22.43 5.40 -10.29
CA ASP A 115 -22.15 6.28 -9.18
C ASP A 115 -22.84 5.72 -7.96
N LYS A 116 -22.08 5.68 -6.87
CA LYS A 116 -22.60 5.27 -5.59
C LYS A 116 -23.44 6.44 -5.08
N ASN A 117 -24.70 6.50 -5.50
CA ASN A 117 -25.61 7.60 -5.14
C ASN A 117 -26.06 7.56 -3.67
N ASN A 118 -25.70 6.51 -2.93
CA ASN A 118 -26.14 6.31 -1.55
C ASN A 118 -24.95 6.10 -0.61
N PRO A 119 -24.93 6.74 0.57
CA PRO A 119 -23.99 6.43 1.63
C PRO A 119 -23.99 4.93 1.95
N THR A 120 -22.83 4.35 2.31
CA THR A 120 -22.83 2.98 2.85
C THR A 120 -23.74 2.96 4.08
N PRO A 121 -24.76 2.10 4.17
CA PRO A 121 -25.62 2.06 5.35
C PRO A 121 -24.78 1.79 6.61
N SER A 122 -24.97 2.64 7.62
CA SER A 122 -24.28 2.50 8.91
C SER A 122 -24.58 1.15 9.52
N ARG A 123 -23.53 0.46 9.97
CA ARG A 123 -23.66 -0.80 10.70
C ARG A 123 -24.56 -0.57 11.94
N PRO A 124 -25.53 -1.46 12.25
CA PRO A 124 -26.34 -1.34 13.45
C PRO A 124 -25.43 -1.25 14.68
N ARG A 125 -25.54 -0.15 15.43
CA ARG A 125 -24.85 -0.01 16.71
C ARG A 125 -25.56 -0.91 17.72
N HIS A 126 -24.80 -1.71 18.46
CA HIS A 126 -25.31 -2.52 19.56
C HIS A 126 -26.03 -1.60 20.56
N ARG A 127 -27.25 -1.97 20.96
CA ARG A 127 -28.12 -1.17 21.83
C ARG A 127 -27.45 -1.03 23.18
N ARG A 128 -26.86 0.14 23.47
CA ARG A 128 -26.37 0.46 24.81
C ARG A 128 -27.59 0.61 25.73
N VAL A 129 -27.63 -0.21 26.77
CA VAL A 129 -28.62 -0.11 27.86
C VAL A 129 -28.54 1.29 28.47
N ARG A 130 -29.69 1.95 28.67
CA ARG A 130 -29.75 3.30 29.26
C ARG A 130 -29.40 3.22 30.74
N CYS A 131 -28.32 3.87 31.16
CA CYS A 131 -28.11 4.23 32.55
C CYS A 131 -28.93 5.51 32.85
N SER A 132 -29.62 5.52 33.98
CA SER A 132 -30.40 6.63 34.53
C SER A 132 -29.54 7.89 34.73
N LEU A 133 -30.13 9.07 34.48
CA LEU A 133 -29.48 10.38 34.63
C LEU A 133 -29.22 10.70 36.12
N PRO A 134 -28.06 11.27 36.48
CA PRO A 134 -27.88 11.86 37.80
C PRO A 134 -28.55 13.24 37.87
N THR A 135 -29.33 13.45 38.93
CA THR A 135 -29.90 14.75 39.33
C THR A 135 -28.78 15.75 39.62
N ALA A 136 -28.81 16.92 38.99
CA ALA A 136 -27.81 17.96 39.21
C ALA A 136 -28.00 18.67 40.56
N PRO A 137 -26.93 18.91 41.35
CA PRO A 137 -27.02 19.78 42.53
C PRO A 137 -27.01 21.29 42.13
N PRO A 138 -27.60 22.17 42.96
CA PRO A 138 -27.72 23.61 42.66
C PRO A 138 -26.37 24.33 42.72
N ARG A 139 -26.22 25.37 41.88
CA ARG A 139 -25.01 26.22 41.80
C ARG A 139 -24.98 27.20 42.98
N MET A 140 -24.07 27.01 43.92
CA MET A 140 -23.70 28.01 44.93
C MET A 140 -22.28 28.54 44.68
N GLY A 141 -22.15 29.87 44.66
CA GLY A 141 -20.95 30.66 44.99
C GLY A 141 -19.64 30.34 44.27
N VAL A 142 -19.33 31.08 43.20
CA VAL A 142 -17.95 31.14 42.69
C VAL A 142 -17.16 32.15 43.55
N ASN A 143 -16.31 31.66 44.44
CA ASN A 143 -15.29 32.50 45.08
C ASN A 143 -14.26 32.95 44.02
N PRO A 144 -13.89 34.24 43.95
CA PRO A 144 -12.89 34.71 43.00
C PRO A 144 -11.51 34.10 43.33
N LYS A 145 -10.85 33.55 42.31
CA LYS A 145 -9.51 32.94 42.43
C LYS A 145 -8.48 34.02 42.72
N GLN A 146 -7.75 33.87 43.83
CA GLN A 146 -6.52 34.62 44.08
C GLN A 146 -5.45 34.18 43.08
N HIS A 147 -4.77 35.12 42.44
CA HIS A 147 -3.68 34.87 41.51
C HIS A 147 -2.42 34.46 42.28
N VAL A 148 -2.01 33.20 42.12
CA VAL A 148 -0.75 32.68 42.65
C VAL A 148 0.27 32.64 41.50
N PRO A 149 1.40 33.36 41.57
CA PRO A 149 2.41 33.30 40.53
C PRO A 149 3.11 31.94 40.52
N ALA A 150 3.49 31.48 39.32
CA ALA A 150 4.07 30.17 39.09
C ALA A 150 5.38 29.97 39.87
N PRO A 151 5.61 28.81 40.51
CA PRO A 151 6.91 28.49 41.10
C PRO A 151 7.97 28.43 39.99
N GLN A 152 9.09 29.13 40.17
CA GLN A 152 10.23 29.06 39.24
C GLN A 152 10.79 27.65 39.21
N ALA A 153 10.49 26.92 38.14
CA ALA A 153 10.92 25.54 37.93
C ALA A 153 11.73 25.46 36.63
N SER A 154 12.97 25.96 36.68
CA SER A 154 13.99 25.68 35.68
C SER A 154 15.33 25.44 36.39
N VAL A 155 15.64 24.15 36.59
CA VAL A 155 16.93 23.64 37.07
C VAL A 155 18.11 24.02 36.16
N TRP A 156 17.83 24.62 35.00
CA TRP A 156 18.81 24.97 33.98
C TRP A 156 19.24 26.45 33.96
N ASP A 157 18.60 27.31 34.76
CA ASP A 157 18.95 28.75 34.82
C ASP A 157 20.07 29.08 35.82
N THR A 158 20.74 28.08 36.41
CA THR A 158 21.85 28.28 37.36
C THR A 158 23.22 27.81 36.83
N VAL A 159 23.41 27.70 35.52
CA VAL A 159 24.73 27.40 34.94
C VAL A 159 25.36 28.68 34.37
N LYS A 160 26.33 29.24 35.09
CA LYS A 160 27.22 30.30 34.56
C LYS A 160 28.23 29.66 33.59
N PRO A 161 28.39 30.14 32.34
CA PRO A 161 29.43 29.67 31.44
C PRO A 161 30.80 30.24 31.83
N THR A 162 31.82 29.38 31.81
CA THR A 162 33.24 29.71 32.01
C THR A 162 33.89 30.20 30.70
N PRO A 163 34.82 31.18 30.69
CA PRO A 163 35.38 31.76 29.45
C PRO A 163 36.37 30.82 28.71
N PRO A 164 36.72 31.15 27.45
CA PRO A 164 37.32 30.21 26.51
C PRO A 164 38.84 30.06 26.72
N HIS A 165 39.32 28.83 26.63
CA HIS A 165 40.73 28.52 26.39
C HIS A 165 40.86 27.77 25.07
N GLY A 166 41.82 28.25 24.27
CA GLY A 166 42.03 27.84 22.90
C GLY A 166 42.84 26.56 22.74
N ASP A 167 43.17 26.37 21.48
CA ASP A 167 44.22 25.53 20.92
C ASP A 167 43.89 24.08 20.56
N THR A 168 43.79 23.92 19.23
CA THR A 168 44.72 23.12 18.42
C THR A 168 44.67 21.60 18.52
N GLY A 169 44.41 20.97 17.36
CA GLY A 169 44.79 19.59 17.08
C GLY A 169 43.66 18.79 16.45
N SER A 170 43.57 18.69 15.12
CA SER A 170 44.40 17.81 14.28
C SER A 170 43.89 16.36 14.26
N ARG A 171 43.46 15.94 13.05
CA ARG A 171 43.69 14.62 12.41
C ARG A 171 43.23 13.38 13.17
N ASP A 172 42.37 12.53 12.63
CA ASP A 172 42.61 11.53 11.56
C ASP A 172 41.77 10.31 12.02
N THR A 173 41.29 9.32 11.29
CA THR A 173 41.33 8.90 9.89
C THR A 173 40.24 7.83 9.77
N ARG A 174 39.59 7.77 8.60
CA ARG A 174 38.78 6.62 8.21
C ARG A 174 39.70 5.43 7.96
N THR A 175 39.41 4.27 8.56
CA THR A 175 39.94 3.00 8.06
C THR A 175 38.79 2.09 7.65
N SER A 176 38.76 1.81 6.35
CA SER A 176 37.93 0.82 5.69
C SER A 176 38.64 -0.54 5.63
N GLN A 177 37.84 -1.58 5.42
CA GLN A 177 38.13 -2.87 4.79
C GLN A 177 38.92 -3.94 5.57
N ALA A 178 38.27 -5.10 5.72
CA ALA A 178 38.71 -6.33 5.07
C ALA A 178 37.56 -7.35 4.97
N SER A 179 37.04 -7.53 3.76
CA SER A 179 36.20 -8.67 3.35
C SER A 179 37.10 -9.86 3.02
N ALA A 180 36.92 -10.99 3.72
CA ALA A 180 37.59 -12.25 3.42
C ALA A 180 36.82 -13.06 2.36
N ARG A 181 37.60 -13.69 1.47
CA ARG A 181 37.25 -14.35 0.21
C ARG A 181 36.36 -15.59 0.36
N LEU A 182 35.54 -15.77 -0.68
CA LEU A 182 34.93 -17.03 -1.11
C LEU A 182 36.01 -18.07 -1.49
N VAL A 183 35.83 -19.31 -1.05
CA VAL A 183 36.45 -20.49 -1.66
C VAL A 183 35.30 -21.39 -2.14
N ALA A 184 35.25 -21.54 -3.45
CA ALA A 184 34.43 -22.54 -4.13
C ALA A 184 35.19 -23.87 -4.06
N ASP A 185 34.48 -24.96 -3.80
CA ASP A 185 34.93 -26.27 -4.26
C ASP A 185 33.76 -27.09 -4.79
N SER A 186 34.06 -27.74 -5.91
CA SER A 186 33.20 -28.45 -6.83
C SER A 186 33.61 -29.92 -6.79
N MET A 187 32.68 -30.86 -6.55
CA MET A 187 32.72 -32.26 -7.05
C MET A 187 31.29 -32.81 -7.02
N ARG A 188 30.64 -33.06 -8.17
CA ARG A 188 30.74 -34.16 -9.15
C ARG A 188 30.08 -35.46 -8.67
N SER A 189 29.00 -35.79 -9.39
CA SER A 189 28.20 -37.01 -9.36
C SER A 189 28.99 -38.27 -9.71
N THR A 190 28.58 -39.38 -9.10
CA THR A 190 28.42 -40.71 -9.71
C THR A 190 27.17 -41.33 -9.13
#